data_AF-A0A7U9N096-F1
#
_entry.id   AF-A0A7U9N096-F1
#
_cell.length_a   1.000
_cell.length_b   1.000
_cell.length_c   1.000
_cell.angle_alpha   90.00
_cell.angle_beta   90.00
_cell.angle_gamma   90.00
#
_symmetry.space_group_name_H-M   'P 1'
#
loop_
_entity.id
_entity.type
_entity.pdbx_description
1 polymer ?
#
loop_
_entity_poly.entity_id
_entity_poly.type
_entity_poly.pdbx_seq_one_letter_code
_entity_poly.pdbx_strand_id
1 'polypeptide(L)'
;MRTDIWLDLNNVIEIKCTRKGMLLKKLIEEIEAGMIHYSAKCIYFFIYDKEKIIENAFAFQKAYERKLRDKEIHIIIHQPKFL
;
A
#
# COMPACT_ATOMS: atom_id res chain seq x y z
N MET A 1 -5.51 13.38 -11.34
CA MET A 1 -4.83 12.13 -10.92
C MET A 1 -5.81 11.31 -10.12
N ARG A 2 -5.97 10.02 -10.42
CA ARG A 2 -6.96 9.17 -9.76
C ARG A 2 -6.34 8.55 -8.51
N THR A 3 -6.89 8.87 -7.34
CA THR A 3 -6.74 8.07 -6.12
C THR A 3 -8.01 7.21 -5.98
N ASP A 4 -7.98 6.20 -5.12
CA ASP A 4 -9.20 5.47 -4.81
C ASP A 4 -10.16 6.31 -3.95
N ILE A 5 -9.67 6.91 -2.85
CA ILE A 5 -10.49 7.77 -1.97
C ILE A 5 -9.66 8.96 -1.45
N TRP A 6 -10.19 10.18 -1.59
CA TRP A 6 -9.68 11.37 -0.90
C TRP A 6 -10.46 11.58 0.40
N LEU A 7 -9.74 11.78 1.51
CA LEU A 7 -10.35 12.19 2.78
C LEU A 7 -10.35 13.72 2.89
N ASP A 8 -9.22 14.35 2.54
CA ASP A 8 -9.05 15.80 2.43
C ASP A 8 -7.83 16.10 1.55
N LEU A 9 -7.42 17.37 1.42
CA LEU A 9 -6.29 17.79 0.57
C LEU A 9 -4.95 17.12 0.90
N ASN A 10 -4.77 16.64 2.12
CA ASN A 10 -3.52 16.07 2.64
C ASN A 10 -3.60 14.56 2.89
N ASN A 11 -4.79 13.98 2.94
CA ASN A 11 -5.02 12.59 3.34
C ASN A 11 -5.72 11.80 2.23
N VAL A 12 -5.10 10.69 1.81
CA VAL A 12 -5.65 9.78 0.79
C VAL A 12 -5.59 8.33 1.23
N ILE A 13 -6.57 7.57 0.77
CA ILE A 13 -6.58 6.11 0.86
C ILE A 13 -6.35 5.54 -0.53
N GLU A 14 -5.40 4.63 -0.61
CA GLU A 14 -5.12 3.81 -1.78
C GLU A 14 -5.38 2.35 -1.44
N ILE A 15 -6.14 1.66 -2.30
CA ILE A 15 -6.56 0.28 -2.08
C ILE A 15 -5.80 -0.61 -3.07
N LYS A 16 -5.20 -1.68 -2.56
CA LYS A 16 -4.56 -2.72 -3.37
C LYS A 16 -5.14 -4.07 -3.04
N CYS A 17 -5.30 -4.91 -4.06
CA CYS A 17 -5.74 -6.29 -3.91
C CYS A 17 -4.89 -7.17 -4.80
N THR A 18 -4.21 -8.16 -4.20
CA THR A 18 -3.38 -9.09 -4.96
C THR A 18 -4.26 -10.04 -5.76
N ARG A 19 -3.83 -10.36 -6.99
CA ARG A 19 -4.57 -11.20 -7.92
C ARG A 19 -3.74 -12.43 -8.30
N LYS A 20 -4.41 -13.52 -8.66
CA LYS A 20 -3.75 -14.75 -9.10
C LYS A 20 -2.67 -14.46 -10.16
N GLY A 21 -1.45 -14.94 -9.94
CA GLY A 21 -0.31 -14.74 -10.82
C GLY A 21 0.39 -13.37 -10.68
N MET A 22 -0.07 -12.49 -9.78
CA MET A 22 0.61 -11.23 -9.50
C MET A 22 1.92 -11.49 -8.73
N LEU A 23 3.02 -10.92 -9.21
CA LEU A 23 4.31 -10.98 -8.54
C LEU A 23 4.39 -9.89 -7.45
N LEU A 24 5.10 -10.16 -6.36
CA LEU A 24 5.37 -9.19 -5.30
C LEU A 24 5.97 -7.88 -5.85
N LYS A 25 6.89 -7.99 -6.81
CA LYS A 25 7.49 -6.84 -7.49
C LYS A 25 6.43 -5.90 -8.08
N LYS A 26 5.37 -6.44 -8.68
CA LYS A 26 4.31 -5.63 -9.28
C LYS A 26 3.54 -4.85 -8.21
N LEU A 27 3.26 -5.47 -7.07
CA LEU A 27 2.59 -4.80 -5.95
C LEU A 27 3.46 -3.65 -5.41
N ILE A 28 4.76 -3.88 -5.29
CA ILE A 28 5.74 -2.88 -4.84
C ILE A 28 5.77 -1.69 -5.80
N GLU A 29 5.86 -1.94 -7.11
CA GLU A 29 5.85 -0.88 -8.13
C GLU A 29 4.56 -0.03 -8.05
N GLU A 30 3.40 -0.66 -7.84
CA GLU A 30 2.13 0.05 -7.69
C GLU A 30 2.07 0.91 -6.42
N ILE A 31 2.63 0.43 -5.31
CA ILE A 31 2.71 1.18 -4.05
C ILE A 31 3.68 2.35 -4.19
N GLU A 32 4.87 2.13 -4.74
CA GLU A 32 5.89 3.16 -4.94
C GLU A 32 5.40 4.27 -5.88
N ALA A 33 4.71 3.90 -6.96
CA ALA A 33 4.06 4.88 -7.84
C ALA A 33 3.06 5.75 -7.06
N GLY A 34 2.21 5.16 -6.21
CA GLY A 34 1.29 5.91 -5.35
C GLY A 34 2.02 6.85 -4.40
N MET A 35 3.09 6.39 -3.75
CA MET A 35 3.89 7.19 -2.83
C MET A 35 4.48 8.44 -3.49
N ILE A 36 4.98 8.30 -4.72
CA ILE A 36 5.66 9.40 -5.44
C ILE A 36 4.66 10.35 -6.10
N HIS A 37 3.59 9.83 -6.70
CA HIS A 37 2.72 10.64 -7.54
C HIS A 37 1.68 11.43 -6.74
N TYR A 38 1.19 10.92 -5.60
CA TYR A 38 0.21 11.66 -4.79
C TYR A 38 0.81 12.95 -4.23
N SER A 39 0.12 14.08 -4.38
CA SER A 39 0.51 15.33 -3.73
C SER A 39 0.19 15.33 -2.23
N ALA A 40 -0.69 14.43 -1.79
CA ALA A 40 -1.08 14.26 -0.39
C ALA A 40 0.14 13.96 0.49
N LYS A 41 0.17 14.55 1.69
CA LYS A 41 1.22 14.35 2.68
C LYS A 41 1.09 13.00 3.37
N CYS A 42 -0.14 12.54 3.60
CA CYS A 42 -0.45 11.30 4.28
C CYS A 42 -1.18 10.33 3.34
N ILE A 43 -0.64 9.12 3.20
CA ILE A 43 -1.16 8.09 2.30
C ILE A 43 -1.36 6.81 3.09
N TYR A 44 -2.61 6.33 3.11
CA TYR A 44 -2.98 5.05 3.72
C TYR A 44 -3.12 4.00 2.62
N PHE A 45 -2.20 3.04 2.57
CA PHE A 45 -2.32 1.88 1.71
C PHE A 45 -3.07 0.76 2.44
N PHE A 46 -4.29 0.48 2.00
CA PHE A 46 -5.05 -0.70 2.41
C PHE A 46 -4.82 -1.84 1.41
N ILE A 47 -4.05 -2.84 1.83
CA ILE A 47 -3.64 -3.96 1.00
C ILE A 47 -4.39 -5.20 1.44
N TYR A 48 -5.28 -5.69 0.59
CA TYR A 48 -5.81 -7.05 0.71
C TYR A 48 -4.91 -8.02 -0.07
N ASP A 49 -3.97 -8.64 0.64
CA ASP A 49 -3.08 -9.66 0.10
C ASP A 49 -3.78 -11.02 0.08
N LYS A 50 -4.79 -11.11 -0.79
CA LYS A 50 -5.59 -12.30 -1.07
C LYS A 50 -4.75 -13.53 -1.44
N GLU A 51 -3.67 -13.34 -2.19
CA GLU A 51 -2.83 -14.43 -2.70
C GLU A 51 -1.65 -14.76 -1.77
N LYS A 52 -1.52 -14.04 -0.65
CA LYS A 52 -0.46 -14.20 0.35
C LYS A 52 0.95 -14.08 -0.23
N ILE A 53 1.15 -13.14 -1.16
CA ILE A 53 2.47 -12.90 -1.77
C ILE A 53 3.40 -12.08 -0.85
N ILE A 54 2.86 -11.45 0.21
CA ILE A 54 3.64 -10.79 1.26
C ILE A 54 3.87 -11.81 2.38
N GLU A 55 5.05 -12.41 2.41
CA GLU A 55 5.37 -13.46 3.40
C GLU A 55 5.46 -12.92 4.83
N ASN A 56 6.08 -11.74 5.01
CA ASN A 56 6.23 -11.09 6.32
C ASN A 56 5.59 -9.70 6.29
N ALA A 57 4.31 -9.63 6.63
CA ALA A 57 3.54 -8.39 6.63
C ALA A 57 4.15 -7.31 7.54
N PHE A 58 4.69 -7.69 8.70
CA PHE A 58 5.30 -6.74 9.64
C PHE A 58 6.57 -6.11 9.07
N ALA A 59 7.46 -6.92 8.50
CA ALA A 59 8.68 -6.42 7.88
C ALA A 59 8.35 -5.56 6.64
N PHE A 60 7.37 -5.99 5.84
CA PHE A 60 6.90 -5.22 4.69
C PHE A 60 6.39 -3.85 5.13
N GLN A 61 5.47 -3.78 6.10
CA GLN A 61 4.95 -2.52 6.64
C GLN A 61 6.11 -1.60 7.06
N LYS A 62 7.03 -2.08 7.91
CA LYS A 62 8.14 -1.24 8.40
C LYS A 62 9.08 -0.74 7.31
N ALA A 63 9.31 -1.52 6.25
CA ALA A 63 10.18 -1.12 5.16
C ALA A 63 9.61 0.08 4.37
N TYR A 64 8.29 0.13 4.18
CA TYR A 64 7.65 1.13 3.33
C TYR A 64 7.13 2.36 4.10
N GLU A 65 6.70 2.20 5.35
CA GLU A 65 6.30 3.34 6.20
C GLU A 65 7.46 4.32 6.46
N ARG A 66 8.71 3.84 6.38
CA ARG A 66 9.92 4.64 6.61
C ARG A 66 10.63 5.10 5.34
N LYS A 67 10.03 4.84 4.17
CA LYS A 67 10.72 4.96 2.88
C LYS A 67 10.91 6.41 2.43
N LEU A 68 9.94 7.27 2.70
CA LEU A 68 9.97 8.68 2.32
C LEU A 68 10.02 9.56 3.57
N ARG A 69 10.78 10.66 3.51
CA ARG A 69 10.98 11.56 4.66
C ARG A 69 9.93 12.67 4.74
N ASP A 70 9.37 13.03 3.59
CA ASP A 70 8.46 14.15 3.36
C ASP A 70 6.98 13.73 3.37
N LYS A 71 6.73 12.41 3.39
CA LYS A 71 5.39 11.82 3.40
C LYS A 71 5.21 10.89 4.58
N GLU A 72 4.00 10.89 5.12
CA GLU A 72 3.55 9.93 6.11
C GLU A 72 2.84 8.79 5.39
N ILE A 73 3.46 7.61 5.43
CA ILE A 73 2.91 6.42 4.79
C ILE A 73 2.43 5.47 5.88
N HIS A 74 1.20 5.00 5.75
CA HIS A 74 0.62 3.97 6.60
C HIS A 74 0.28 2.76 5.74
N ILE A 75 0.70 1.57 6.15
CA ILE A 75 0.39 0.32 5.43
C ILE A 75 -0.41 -0.61 6.33
N ILE A 76 -1.63 -0.92 5.89
CA ILE A 76 -2.52 -1.88 6.52
C ILE A 76 -2.64 -3.09 5.60
N ILE A 77 -2.22 -4.26 6.09
CA ILE A 77 -2.25 -5.51 5.31
C ILE A 77 -3.25 -6.48 5.94
N HIS A 78 -4.19 -6.95 5.12
CA HIS A 78 -5.08 -8.06 5.44
C HIS A 78 -4.77 -9.25 4.54
N GLN A 79 -4.66 -10.43 5.14
CA GLN A 79 -4.51 -11.70 4.44
C GLN A 79 -5.65 -12.64 4.83
N PRO A 80 -6.10 -13.52 3.93
CA PRO A 80 -7.09 -14.54 4.26
C PRO A 80 -6.58 -15.42 5.41
N LYS A 81 -7.40 -15.64 6.43
CA LYS A 81 -7.14 -16.69 7.42
C LYS A 81 -7.73 -17.97 6.88
N PHE A 82 -6.93 -19.02 6.73
CA PHE A 82 -7.48 -20.35 6.55
C PHE A 82 -7.95 -20.78 7.93
N LEU A 83 -9.28 -20.94 8.07
CA LEU A 83 -9.93 -21.53 9.24
C LEU A 83 -9.89 -23.06 9.10
#